data_AF-A0A2V5NDY5-F1
#
_entry.id   AF-A0A2V5NDY5-F1
#
_cell.length_a   1.000
_cell.length_b   1.000
_cell.length_c   1.000
_cell.angle_alpha   90.00
_cell.angle_beta   90.00
_cell.angle_gamma   90.00
#
_symmetry.space_group_name_H-M   'P 1'
#
loop_
_entity.id
_entity.type
_entity.pdbx_description
1 polymer ?
#
loop_
_entity_poly.entity_id
_entity_poly.type
_entity_poly.pdbx_seq_one_letter_code
_entity_poly.pdbx_strand_id
1 'polypeptide(L)'
;MGAVALAPTTVLASPTKQAEAVADKLHAPAEGSAEREAILDGLRRHWQASEGKRYRGRISFHVRYLKAHNSWVWVYADPRSSIATEGFPENSGFLLHSEAGRWEVMKLPPMDDNGDGAFNPSPADLKRISKMYPSVPTDIIPVEKRR
;
A
#
# COMPACT_ATOMS: atom_id res chain seq x y z
N MET A 1 -60.65 23.94 11.29
CA MET A 1 -59.42 24.73 11.12
C MET A 1 -58.44 24.33 12.21
N GLY A 2 -57.23 23.93 11.87
CA GLY A 2 -56.22 23.52 12.84
C GLY A 2 -55.18 22.61 12.19
N ALA A 3 -54.20 23.22 11.53
CA ALA A 3 -53.07 22.54 10.91
C ALA A 3 -52.11 22.00 11.97
N VAL A 4 -51.54 20.84 11.72
CA VAL A 4 -50.26 20.43 12.32
C VAL A 4 -49.46 19.70 11.25
N ALA A 5 -48.65 20.48 10.53
CA ALA A 5 -47.51 20.00 9.78
C ALA A 5 -46.33 19.93 10.74
N LEU A 6 -45.77 18.74 10.94
CA LEU A 6 -44.51 18.53 11.66
C LEU A 6 -43.68 17.48 10.92
N ALA A 7 -42.81 17.96 10.04
CA ALA A 7 -41.44 17.45 9.89
C ALA A 7 -40.53 18.62 10.32
N PRO A 8 -39.36 18.42 10.94
CA PRO A 8 -38.31 17.55 10.41
C PRO A 8 -37.43 16.85 11.48
N THR A 9 -36.86 15.67 11.21
CA THR A 9 -35.57 15.36 11.86
C THR A 9 -34.73 14.39 11.03
N THR A 10 -33.71 14.99 10.42
CA THR A 10 -32.31 14.54 10.40
C THR A 10 -32.02 13.08 10.04
N VAL A 11 -31.55 12.92 8.80
CA VAL A 11 -30.75 11.80 8.31
C VAL A 11 -29.53 11.62 9.22
N LEU A 12 -29.51 10.55 10.02
CA LEU A 12 -28.28 10.04 10.64
C LEU A 12 -27.49 9.29 9.56
N ALA A 13 -26.80 10.06 8.71
CA ALA A 13 -25.73 9.51 7.90
C ALA A 13 -24.51 9.33 8.80
N SER A 14 -24.40 8.17 9.43
CA SER A 14 -23.13 7.68 9.93
C SER A 14 -22.19 7.59 8.74
N PRO A 15 -20.99 8.22 8.74
CA PRO A 15 -19.95 7.85 7.81
C PRO A 15 -19.43 6.49 8.26
N THR A 16 -20.18 5.42 7.98
CA THR A 16 -19.59 4.09 7.89
C THR A 16 -18.70 4.18 6.67
N LYS A 17 -17.48 4.65 6.92
CA LYS A 17 -16.32 4.59 6.06
C LYS A 17 -16.39 3.23 5.41
N GLN A 18 -16.90 3.21 4.18
CA GLN A 18 -16.97 2.00 3.39
C GLN A 18 -15.53 1.51 3.40
N ALA A 19 -15.28 0.42 4.13
CA ALA A 19 -14.35 -0.56 3.64
C ALA A 19 -14.97 -0.97 2.31
N GLU A 20 -14.69 -0.17 1.27
CA GLU A 20 -14.90 -0.55 -0.11
C GLU A 20 -14.30 -1.94 -0.17
N ALA A 21 -15.18 -2.93 -0.33
CA ALA A 21 -14.77 -4.31 -0.48
C ALA A 21 -13.77 -4.27 -1.64
N VAL A 22 -12.49 -4.39 -1.29
CA VAL A 22 -11.36 -4.35 -2.20
C VAL A 22 -11.77 -5.26 -3.33
N ALA A 23 -12.14 -4.68 -4.47
CA ALA A 23 -12.66 -5.45 -5.57
C ALA A 23 -11.56 -6.47 -5.87
N ASP A 24 -11.89 -7.76 -5.83
CA ASP A 24 -10.97 -8.86 -6.13
C ASP A 24 -10.65 -8.87 -7.63
N LYS A 25 -10.05 -7.79 -8.08
CA LYS A 25 -9.61 -7.51 -9.43
C LYS A 25 -8.34 -6.70 -9.30
N LEU A 26 -7.39 -6.92 -10.19
CA LEU A 26 -6.23 -6.06 -10.31
C LEU A 26 -6.67 -4.61 -10.49
N HIS A 27 -6.34 -3.75 -9.53
CA HIS A 27 -6.55 -2.31 -9.64
C HIS A 27 -5.38 -1.55 -9.05
N ALA A 28 -5.18 -0.33 -9.52
CA ALA A 28 -4.26 0.62 -8.92
C ALA A 28 -5.12 1.66 -8.20
N PRO A 29 -5.19 1.69 -6.86
CA PRO A 29 -5.94 2.72 -6.17
C PRO A 29 -5.45 4.11 -6.58
N ALA A 30 -6.41 4.96 -6.95
CA ALA A 30 -6.13 6.27 -7.48
C ALA A 30 -5.46 7.18 -6.44
N GLU A 31 -4.80 8.22 -6.93
CA GLU A 31 -4.22 9.23 -6.05
C GLU A 31 -5.32 9.89 -5.21
N GLY A 32 -5.16 9.90 -3.89
CA GLY A 32 -6.16 10.44 -2.96
C GLY A 32 -7.32 9.49 -2.63
N SER A 33 -7.33 8.24 -3.12
CA SER A 33 -8.29 7.23 -2.68
C SER A 33 -8.04 6.80 -1.23
N ALA A 34 -9.11 6.55 -0.48
CA ALA A 34 -9.04 6.07 0.91
C ALA A 34 -8.21 4.77 1.04
N GLU A 35 -8.25 3.90 0.03
CA GLU A 35 -7.44 2.68 -0.02
C GLU A 35 -5.94 2.98 -0.13
N ARG A 36 -5.54 3.88 -1.04
CA ARG A 36 -4.14 4.32 -1.16
C ARG A 36 -3.66 4.96 0.14
N GLU A 37 -4.48 5.79 0.76
CA GLU A 37 -4.14 6.38 2.06
C GLU A 37 -3.96 5.31 3.14
N ALA A 38 -4.80 4.28 3.17
CA ALA A 38 -4.68 3.18 4.12
C ALA A 38 -3.40 2.35 3.90
N ILE A 39 -3.02 2.09 2.64
CA ILE A 39 -1.77 1.41 2.28
C ILE A 39 -0.56 2.24 2.73
N LEU A 40 -0.56 3.55 2.41
CA LEU A 40 0.50 4.46 2.82
C LEU A 40 0.56 4.64 4.34
N ASP A 41 -0.57 4.59 5.03
CA ASP A 41 -0.62 4.59 6.49
C ASP A 41 0.03 3.33 7.08
N GLY A 42 -0.23 2.15 6.48
CA GLY A 42 0.46 0.90 6.83
C GLY A 42 1.98 1.02 6.69
N LEU A 43 2.46 1.60 5.59
CA LEU A 43 3.87 1.92 5.39
C LEU A 43 4.40 2.88 6.46
N ARG A 44 3.70 3.98 6.75
CA ARG A 44 4.09 4.93 7.80
C ARG A 44 4.24 4.24 9.14
N ARG A 45 3.30 3.38 9.51
CA ARG A 45 3.35 2.62 10.76
C ARG A 45 4.52 1.67 10.78
N HIS A 46 4.77 0.92 9.70
CA HIS A 46 5.94 0.06 9.61
C HIS A 46 7.25 0.84 9.81
N TRP A 47 7.39 1.98 9.14
CA TRP A 47 8.56 2.85 9.28
C TRP A 47 8.71 3.48 10.67
N GLN A 48 7.60 3.84 11.31
CA GLN A 48 7.60 4.37 12.67
C GLN A 48 7.80 3.30 13.75
N ALA A 49 7.34 2.07 13.49
CA ALA A 49 7.45 0.92 14.39
C ALA A 49 8.78 0.17 14.22
N SER A 50 9.50 0.39 13.12
CA SER A 50 10.81 -0.21 12.88
C SER A 50 11.79 0.23 13.97
N GLU A 51 12.09 -0.69 14.88
CA GLU A 51 12.94 -0.48 16.05
C GLU A 51 14.34 -0.01 15.60
N GLY A 52 14.63 1.28 15.80
CA GLY A 52 15.97 1.85 15.58
C GLY A 52 16.00 3.20 14.86
N LYS A 53 14.96 3.56 14.09
CA LYS A 53 14.87 4.88 13.45
C LYS A 53 13.53 5.55 13.75
N ARG A 54 13.51 6.41 14.77
CA ARG A 54 12.40 7.35 14.98
C ARG A 54 12.55 8.50 14.01
N TYR A 55 11.86 8.40 12.88
CA TYR A 55 11.78 9.50 11.94
C TYR A 55 11.05 10.67 12.61
N ARG A 56 11.74 11.80 12.75
CA ARG A 56 11.16 13.04 13.30
C ARG A 56 10.49 13.87 12.21
N GLY A 57 10.93 13.73 10.97
CA GLY A 57 10.36 14.43 9.83
C GLY A 57 9.06 13.80 9.36
N ARG A 58 8.25 14.60 8.66
CA ARG A 58 7.04 14.11 8.00
C ARG A 58 7.44 13.19 6.84
N ILE A 59 7.18 11.89 6.99
CA ILE A 59 7.47 10.90 5.95
C ILE A 59 6.44 11.01 4.83
N SER A 60 6.92 11.34 3.64
CA SER A 60 6.16 11.42 2.40
C SER A 60 6.63 10.31 1.47
N PHE A 61 5.70 9.60 0.84
CA PHE A 61 6.04 8.49 -0.04
C PHE A 61 5.78 8.91 -1.48
N HIS A 62 6.83 8.94 -2.28
CA HIS A 62 6.71 9.23 -3.70
C HIS A 62 6.44 7.91 -4.45
N VAL A 63 5.16 7.58 -4.57
CA VAL A 63 4.69 6.36 -5.24
C VAL A 63 4.98 6.43 -6.73
N ARG A 64 5.84 5.53 -7.24
CA ARG A 64 6.10 5.37 -8.68
C ARG A 64 5.25 4.26 -9.29
N TYR A 65 4.90 3.24 -8.50
CA TYR A 65 4.07 2.14 -8.94
C TYR A 65 3.23 1.64 -7.78
N LEU A 66 1.97 1.35 -8.01
CA LEU A 66 1.08 0.80 -6.99
C LEU A 66 0.02 -0.06 -7.67
N LYS A 67 -0.04 -1.34 -7.31
CA LYS A 67 -1.10 -2.25 -7.72
C LYS A 67 -1.59 -3.08 -6.53
N ALA A 68 -2.89 -3.18 -6.41
CA ALA A 68 -3.63 -3.96 -5.43
C ALA A 68 -4.35 -5.13 -6.12
N HIS A 69 -4.34 -6.31 -5.52
CA HIS A 69 -5.10 -7.48 -5.95
C HIS A 69 -5.19 -8.49 -4.81
N ASN A 70 -6.37 -9.06 -4.57
CA ASN A 70 -6.60 -10.15 -3.62
C ASN A 70 -6.00 -9.91 -2.23
N SER A 71 -6.26 -8.73 -1.65
CA SER A 71 -5.68 -8.31 -0.36
C SER A 71 -4.15 -8.14 -0.33
N TRP A 72 -3.48 -8.22 -1.48
CA TRP A 72 -2.06 -7.91 -1.63
C TRP A 72 -1.87 -6.62 -2.41
N VAL A 73 -0.87 -5.85 -2.01
CA VAL A 73 -0.48 -4.61 -2.68
C VAL A 73 1.01 -4.62 -2.93
N TRP A 74 1.38 -4.41 -4.18
CA TRP A 74 2.74 -4.07 -4.54
C TRP A 74 2.83 -2.56 -4.66
N VAL A 75 3.65 -1.94 -3.82
CA VAL A 75 3.92 -0.50 -3.90
C VAL A 75 5.40 -0.29 -4.07
N TYR A 76 5.73 0.41 -5.15
CA TYR A 76 7.02 1.01 -5.33
C TYR A 76 6.89 2.49 -4.98
N ALA A 77 7.41 2.88 -3.83
CA ALA A 77 7.41 4.25 -3.39
C ALA A 77 8.76 4.60 -2.78
N ASP A 78 9.28 5.76 -3.16
CA ASP A 78 10.48 6.31 -2.55
C ASP A 78 10.07 7.05 -1.27
N PRO A 79 10.41 6.52 -0.07
CA PRO A 79 10.19 7.25 1.16
C PRO A 79 11.13 8.46 1.23
N ARG A 80 10.56 9.63 1.47
CA ARG A 80 11.29 10.87 1.72
C ARG A 80 10.88 11.45 3.06
N SER A 81 11.84 11.92 3.82
CA SER A 81 11.57 12.71 5.02
C SER A 81 11.65 14.19 4.65
N SER A 82 10.91 15.02 5.38
CA SER A 82 11.14 16.47 5.35
C SER A 82 12.52 16.86 5.91
N ILE A 83 13.19 15.95 6.61
CA ILE A 83 14.53 16.15 7.18
C ILE A 83 15.56 15.50 6.26
N ALA A 84 16.43 16.31 5.65
CA ALA A 84 17.43 15.85 4.67
C ALA A 84 18.48 14.89 5.26
N THR A 85 18.70 14.92 6.58
CA THR A 85 19.63 14.01 7.27
C THR A 85 19.03 12.63 7.55
N GLU A 86 17.72 12.45 7.36
CA GLU A 86 17.05 11.16 7.52
C GLU A 86 17.09 10.38 6.20
N GLY A 87 18.13 9.56 6.05
CA GLY A 87 18.24 8.62 4.93
C GLY A 87 17.34 7.39 5.12
N PHE A 88 16.55 7.09 4.09
CA PHE A 88 15.85 5.82 3.93
C PHE A 88 16.73 4.86 3.13
N PRO A 89 16.61 3.54 3.33
CA PRO A 89 17.32 2.58 2.50
C PRO A 89 16.89 2.71 1.04
N GLU A 90 17.81 2.39 0.14
CA GLU A 90 17.62 2.39 -1.32
C GLU A 90 16.57 1.39 -1.82
N ASN A 91 15.88 0.69 -0.91
CA ASN A 91 14.84 -0.25 -1.26
C ASN A 91 13.49 0.46 -1.26
N SER A 92 13.06 0.90 -2.44
CA SER A 92 11.80 1.61 -2.67
C SER A 92 10.63 0.68 -3.00
N GLY A 93 10.84 -0.64 -3.01
CA GLY A 93 9.79 -1.63 -3.23
C GLY A 93 9.29 -2.27 -1.94
N PHE A 94 7.98 -2.25 -1.75
CA PHE A 94 7.31 -2.81 -0.59
C PHE A 94 6.15 -3.68 -1.03
N LEU A 95 6.04 -4.85 -0.40
CA LEU A 95 4.87 -5.69 -0.51
C LEU A 95 4.02 -5.45 0.74
N LEU A 96 2.73 -5.24 0.56
CA LEU A 96 1.79 -5.12 1.66
C LEU A 96 0.72 -6.19 1.54
N HIS A 97 0.29 -6.68 2.69
CA HIS A 97 -0.82 -7.61 2.80
C HIS A 97 -1.86 -7.02 3.74
N SER A 98 -3.13 -7.05 3.34
CA SER A 98 -4.24 -6.67 4.20
C SER A 98 -4.62 -7.86 5.06
N GLU A 99 -4.21 -7.83 6.33
CA GLU A 99 -4.59 -8.81 7.34
C GLU A 99 -5.53 -8.17 8.37
N ALA A 100 -6.69 -8.77 8.61
CA ALA A 100 -7.70 -8.27 9.55
C ALA A 100 -8.10 -6.78 9.35
N GLY A 101 -8.10 -6.32 8.09
CA GLY A 101 -8.42 -4.93 7.73
C GLY A 101 -7.30 -3.92 8.00
N ARG A 102 -6.06 -4.39 8.19
CA ARG A 102 -4.86 -3.57 8.34
C ARG A 102 -3.83 -3.97 7.29
N TRP A 103 -3.20 -2.97 6.67
CA TRP A 103 -2.11 -3.19 5.75
C TRP A 103 -0.80 -3.38 6.52
N GLU A 104 -0.24 -4.57 6.42
CA GLU A 104 1.05 -4.93 7.00
C GLU A 104 2.11 -4.99 5.91
N VAL A 105 3.24 -4.35 6.16
CA VAL A 105 4.38 -4.37 5.24
C VAL A 105 5.09 -5.71 5.37
N MET A 106 5.00 -6.50 4.31
CA MET A 106 5.71 -7.75 4.13
C MET A 106 7.11 -7.48 3.59
N LYS A 107 8.11 -8.05 4.24
CA LYS A 107 9.50 -7.92 3.83
C LYS A 107 9.71 -8.70 2.53
N LEU A 108 10.13 -8.01 1.47
CA LEU A 108 10.56 -8.66 0.25
C LEU A 108 11.86 -9.44 0.49
N PRO A 109 12.03 -10.62 -0.14
CA PRO A 109 13.31 -11.31 -0.11
C PRO A 109 14.41 -10.43 -0.75
N PRO A 110 15.69 -10.66 -0.42
CA PRO A 110 16.78 -9.99 -1.11
C PRO A 110 16.67 -10.29 -2.61
N MET A 111 16.52 -9.23 -3.39
CA MET A 111 16.43 -9.31 -4.85
C MET A 111 17.83 -9.55 -5.41
N ASP A 112 17.91 -10.31 -6.50
CA ASP A 112 19.15 -10.52 -7.22
C ASP A 112 19.59 -9.23 -7.92
N ASP A 113 20.88 -8.90 -7.85
CA ASP A 113 21.47 -7.68 -8.45
C ASP A 113 21.36 -7.66 -10.00
N ASN A 114 20.97 -8.79 -10.61
CA ASN A 114 20.73 -8.90 -12.05
C ASN A 114 19.43 -8.21 -12.54
N GLY A 115 18.58 -7.69 -11.65
CA GLY A 115 17.35 -6.96 -11.99
C GLY A 115 17.35 -5.52 -11.45
N ASP A 116 16.35 -4.71 -11.85
CA ASP A 116 16.11 -3.37 -11.30
C ASP A 116 15.43 -3.46 -9.91
N GLY A 117 15.83 -4.46 -9.11
CA GLY A 117 15.25 -4.83 -7.83
C GLY A 117 13.73 -5.04 -7.90
N ALA A 118 13.00 -4.42 -6.95
CA ALA A 118 11.55 -4.49 -6.86
C ALA A 118 10.80 -3.74 -7.97
N PHE A 119 11.50 -2.97 -8.81
CA PHE A 119 10.92 -2.33 -10.00
C PHE A 119 10.86 -3.31 -11.17
N ASN A 120 11.81 -4.24 -11.27
CA ASN A 120 11.82 -5.29 -12.29
C ASN A 120 12.44 -6.59 -11.72
N PRO A 121 11.66 -7.37 -10.93
CA PRO A 121 12.15 -8.62 -10.37
C PRO A 121 12.47 -9.63 -11.46
N SER A 122 13.64 -10.27 -11.35
CA SER A 122 14.01 -11.36 -12.25
C SER A 122 13.13 -12.60 -12.03
N PRO A 123 13.07 -13.55 -12.97
CA PRO A 123 12.33 -14.80 -12.78
C PRO A 123 12.75 -15.58 -11.53
N ALA A 124 14.00 -15.43 -11.10
CA ALA A 124 14.51 -15.99 -9.84
C ALA A 124 13.88 -15.32 -8.61
N ASP A 125 13.71 -13.99 -8.64
CA ASP A 125 13.06 -13.22 -7.57
C ASP A 125 11.58 -13.57 -7.47
N LEU A 126 10.89 -13.69 -8.61
CA LEU A 126 9.50 -14.17 -8.64
C LEU A 126 9.37 -15.55 -7.99
N LYS A 127 10.27 -16.49 -8.29
CA LYS A 127 10.30 -17.80 -7.63
C LYS A 127 10.53 -17.70 -6.12
N ARG A 128 11.42 -16.81 -5.66
CA ARG A 128 11.66 -16.58 -4.22
C ARG A 128 10.44 -15.98 -3.54
N ILE A 129 9.80 -14.98 -4.16
CA ILE A 129 8.58 -14.33 -3.67
C ILE A 129 7.44 -15.34 -3.60
N SER A 130 7.18 -16.12 -4.66
CA SER A 130 6.15 -17.16 -4.65
C SER A 130 6.45 -18.28 -3.64
N LYS A 131 7.73 -18.56 -3.36
CA LYS A 131 8.10 -19.54 -2.33
C LYS A 131 7.90 -19.00 -0.91
N MET A 132 8.13 -17.70 -0.69
CA MET A 132 7.98 -17.05 0.61
C MET A 132 6.52 -16.67 0.89
N TYR A 133 5.80 -16.25 -0.14
CA TYR A 133 4.43 -15.79 -0.12
C TYR A 133 3.64 -16.41 -1.29
N PRO A 134 3.21 -17.68 -1.17
CA PRO A 134 2.48 -18.38 -2.23
C PRO A 134 1.11 -17.76 -2.54
N SER A 135 0.57 -16.95 -1.64
CA SER A 135 -0.69 -16.23 -1.81
C SER A 135 -0.56 -14.91 -2.58
N VAL A 136 0.67 -14.44 -2.85
CA VAL A 136 0.88 -13.20 -3.62
C VAL A 136 0.48 -13.43 -5.07
N PRO A 137 -0.49 -12.65 -5.59
CA PRO A 137 -0.82 -12.70 -7.01
C PRO A 137 0.37 -12.16 -7.81
N THR A 138 0.91 -12.94 -8.75
CA THR A 138 2.03 -12.48 -9.59
C THR A 138 1.67 -11.31 -10.51
N ASP A 139 0.38 -11.01 -10.65
CA ASP A 139 -0.17 -9.96 -11.51
C ASP A 139 0.02 -8.53 -10.94
N ILE A 140 0.18 -8.38 -9.61
CA ILE A 140 0.52 -7.07 -9.01
C ILE A 140 1.99 -6.72 -9.22
N ILE A 141 2.84 -7.73 -9.44
CA ILE A 141 4.27 -7.55 -9.56
C ILE A 141 4.57 -6.82 -10.88
N PRO A 142 5.40 -5.77 -10.87
CA PRO A 142 5.80 -5.09 -12.09
C PRO A 142 6.63 -6.05 -12.96
N VAL A 143 5.97 -6.69 -13.91
CA VAL A 143 6.63 -7.37 -15.02
C VAL A 143 6.70 -6.38 -16.17
N GLU A 144 7.85 -5.72 -16.33
CA GLU A 144 8.07 -5.01 -17.57
C GLU A 144 8.18 -6.06 -18.68
N LYS A 145 7.09 -6.26 -19.42
CA LYS A 145 7.14 -7.00 -20.68
C LYS A 145 8.10 -6.20 -21.56
N ARG A 146 9.38 -6.60 -21.63
CA ARG A 146 10.24 -6.19 -22.75
C ARG A 146 9.47 -6.53 -24.03
N ARG A 147 8.96 -5.50 -24.69
CA ARG A 147 8.42 -5.60 -26.05
C ARG A 147 9.57 -5.51 -27.03
#